data_AF-A0A7C1PQ50-F1
#
_entry.id   AF-A0A7C1PQ50-F1
#
_cell.length_a   1.000
_cell.length_b   1.000
_cell.length_c   1.000
_cell.angle_alpha   90.00
_cell.angle_beta   90.00
_cell.angle_gamma   90.00
#
_symmetry.space_group_name_H-M   'P 1'
#
loop_
_entity.id
_entity.type
_entity.pdbx_description
1 polymer ?
#
loop_
_entity_poly.entity_id
_entity_poly.type
_entity_poly.pdbx_seq_one_letter_code
_entity_poly.pdbx_strand_id
1 'polypeptide(L)'
;MRTAVLERVAGLLRRRGYPVRELVLGRTEEPHLARLFVVLEEGASGEQVAKNLNKLVDVRRVADLSAQPTVVRELALIKVDVTPGTRQEVLLAARVFRARVVDMGERTLTLEVSGRPEKVDALYRLLRRHGVRELVRSGPLVLVRGPQST
;
A
#
# COMPACT_ATOMS: atom_id res chain seq x y z
N MET A 1 6.96 -14.12 -13.97
CA MET A 1 7.64 -13.32 -12.91
C MET A 1 8.42 -14.29 -12.04
N ARG A 2 9.73 -14.12 -11.88
CA ARG A 2 10.55 -15.06 -11.09
C ARG A 2 10.44 -14.72 -9.59
N THR A 3 9.73 -15.53 -8.82
CA THR A 3 9.64 -15.46 -7.34
C THR A 3 11.00 -15.22 -6.67
N ALA A 4 12.06 -15.76 -7.26
CA ALA A 4 13.44 -15.64 -6.82
C ALA A 4 13.97 -14.20 -6.69
N VAL A 5 13.46 -13.21 -7.46
CA VAL A 5 13.92 -11.80 -7.35
C VAL A 5 13.41 -11.17 -6.06
N LEU A 6 12.14 -11.37 -5.72
CA LEU A 6 11.54 -10.87 -4.48
C LEU A 6 12.26 -11.47 -3.26
N GLU A 7 12.55 -12.77 -3.29
CA GLU A 7 13.30 -13.47 -2.24
C GLU A 7 14.71 -12.90 -2.06
N ARG A 8 15.41 -12.59 -3.17
CA ARG A 8 16.74 -11.97 -3.10
C ARG A 8 16.70 -10.58 -2.50
N VAL A 9 15.75 -9.75 -2.91
CA VAL A 9 15.58 -8.40 -2.36
C VAL A 9 15.22 -8.46 -0.88
N ALA A 10 14.17 -9.21 -0.51
CA ALA A 10 13.76 -9.38 0.88
C ALA A 10 14.90 -9.97 1.74
N GLY A 11 15.62 -10.95 1.22
CA GLY A 11 16.78 -11.55 1.86
C GLY A 11 17.92 -10.55 2.08
N LEU A 12 18.23 -9.67 1.11
CA LEU A 12 19.22 -8.61 1.29
C LEU A 12 18.79 -7.62 2.36
N LEU A 13 17.53 -7.16 2.30
CA LEU A 13 16.97 -6.22 3.27
C LEU A 13 17.07 -6.77 4.70
N ARG A 14 16.69 -8.03 4.88
CA ARG A 14 16.78 -8.74 6.16
C ARG A 14 18.23 -8.95 6.62
N ARG A 15 19.12 -9.45 5.77
CA ARG A 15 20.53 -9.72 6.14
C ARG A 15 21.29 -8.46 6.56
N ARG A 16 20.93 -7.31 5.98
CA ARG A 16 21.52 -6.01 6.33
C ARG A 16 20.82 -5.30 7.49
N GLY A 17 19.75 -5.88 8.03
CA GLY A 17 19.00 -5.30 9.15
C GLY A 17 18.32 -3.98 8.80
N TYR A 18 17.92 -3.76 7.55
CA TYR A 18 17.21 -2.53 7.20
C TYR A 18 15.79 -2.55 7.79
N PRO A 19 15.37 -1.49 8.50
CA PRO A 19 14.05 -1.43 9.10
C PRO A 19 13.01 -1.11 8.01
N VAL A 20 12.45 -2.16 7.41
CA VAL A 20 11.44 -2.07 6.35
C VAL A 20 10.05 -2.10 6.99
N ARG A 21 9.27 -1.06 6.75
CA ARG A 21 7.88 -0.97 7.18
C ARG A 21 6.95 -1.74 6.23
N GLU A 22 7.12 -1.54 4.93
CA GLU A 22 6.26 -2.14 3.90
C GLU A 22 7.06 -2.52 2.66
N LEU A 23 6.64 -3.61 2.02
CA LEU A 23 7.20 -4.09 0.76
C LEU A 23 6.07 -4.41 -0.21
N VAL A 24 5.93 -3.62 -1.26
CA VAL A 24 4.83 -3.75 -2.24
C VAL A 24 5.38 -4.08 -3.60
N LEU A 25 4.76 -5.05 -4.25
CA LEU A 25 5.12 -5.46 -5.61
C LEU A 25 4.02 -5.05 -6.59
N GLY A 26 4.40 -4.25 -7.58
CA GLY A 26 3.55 -3.84 -8.69
C GLY A 26 4.03 -4.40 -10.03
N ARG A 27 3.07 -4.69 -10.91
CA ARG A 27 3.37 -4.93 -12.33
C ARG A 27 3.57 -3.60 -13.06
N THR A 28 4.37 -3.60 -14.11
CA THR A 28 4.57 -2.44 -14.98
C THR A 28 3.96 -2.71 -16.35
N GLU A 29 3.97 -1.68 -17.20
CA GLU A 29 3.62 -1.73 -18.62
C GLU A 29 4.56 -2.64 -19.44
N GLU A 30 5.77 -2.89 -18.93
CA GLU A 30 6.72 -3.85 -19.50
C GLU A 30 6.54 -5.23 -18.84
N PRO A 31 5.99 -6.26 -19.53
CA PRO A 31 5.58 -7.52 -18.88
C PRO A 31 6.69 -8.31 -18.17
N HIS A 32 7.95 -8.04 -18.51
CA HIS A 32 9.13 -8.69 -17.95
C HIS A 32 9.73 -7.92 -16.78
N LEU A 33 9.24 -6.71 -16.47
CA LEU A 33 9.63 -5.91 -15.33
C LEU A 33 8.53 -5.88 -14.26
N ALA A 34 8.97 -5.74 -13.01
CA ALA A 34 8.10 -5.48 -11.88
C ALA A 34 8.71 -4.34 -11.08
N ARG A 35 7.85 -3.50 -10.48
CA ARG A 35 8.28 -2.40 -9.62
C ARG A 35 8.07 -2.81 -8.17
N LEU A 36 9.14 -2.74 -7.38
CA LEU A 36 9.07 -3.02 -5.95
C LEU A 36 9.18 -1.69 -5.19
N PHE A 37 8.20 -1.42 -4.33
CA PHE A 37 8.22 -0.29 -3.41
C PHE A 37 8.69 -0.79 -2.05
N VAL A 38 9.77 -0.19 -1.55
CA VAL A 38 10.30 -0.45 -0.21
C VAL A 38 10.04 0.79 0.62
N VAL A 39 9.20 0.69 1.63
CA VAL A 39 8.97 1.75 2.60
C VAL A 39 9.79 1.43 3.83
N LEU A 40 10.65 2.37 4.23
CA LEU A 40 11.50 2.24 5.40
C LEU A 40 10.87 2.93 6.61
N GLU A 41 11.26 2.51 7.80
CA GLU A 41 10.95 3.23 9.04
C GLU A 41 11.65 4.60 9.05
N GLU A 42 11.13 5.53 9.86
CA GLU A 42 11.72 6.85 10.03
C GLU A 42 13.17 6.77 10.52
N GLY A 43 14.04 7.65 9.99
CA GLY A 43 15.47 7.68 10.32
C GLY A 43 16.34 6.67 9.56
N ALA A 44 15.76 5.76 8.77
CA ALA A 44 16.51 4.86 7.92
C ALA A 44 17.08 5.58 6.68
N SER A 45 18.30 5.22 6.27
CA SER A 45 18.93 5.79 5.06
C SER A 45 18.45 5.08 3.78
N GLY A 46 17.52 5.70 3.06
CA GLY A 46 17.06 5.25 1.73
C GLY A 46 18.21 5.13 0.73
N GLU A 47 19.16 6.06 0.75
CA GLU A 47 20.36 6.05 -0.10
C GLU A 47 21.21 4.78 0.11
N GLN A 48 21.43 4.37 1.37
CA GLN A 48 22.21 3.17 1.66
C GLN A 48 21.50 1.90 1.20
N VAL A 49 20.19 1.83 1.38
CA VAL A 49 19.37 0.72 0.86
C VAL A 49 19.45 0.66 -0.66
N ALA A 50 19.26 1.80 -1.33
CA ALA A 50 19.33 1.90 -2.79
C ALA A 50 20.70 1.46 -3.34
N LYS A 51 21.80 1.90 -2.70
CA LYS A 51 23.17 1.50 -3.07
C LYS A 51 23.39 -0.01 -2.97
N ASN A 52 22.78 -0.69 -2.00
CA ASN A 52 22.95 -2.14 -1.85
C ASN A 52 22.00 -2.93 -2.76
N LEU A 53 20.78 -2.46 -2.98
CA LEU A 53 19.84 -3.09 -3.92
C LEU A 53 20.33 -3.00 -5.38
N ASN A 54 20.95 -1.89 -5.79
CA ASN A 54 21.55 -1.72 -7.12
C ASN A 54 22.69 -2.73 -7.43
N LYS A 55 23.22 -3.44 -6.43
CA LYS A 55 24.25 -4.48 -6.63
C LYS A 55 23.66 -5.84 -7.01
N LEU A 56 22.34 -6.02 -6.90
CA LEU A 56 21.69 -7.26 -7.28
C LEU A 56 21.55 -7.31 -8.81
N VAL A 57 21.96 -8.43 -9.41
CA VAL A 57 21.96 -8.62 -10.88
C VAL A 57 20.56 -8.43 -11.48
N ASP A 58 19.50 -8.79 -10.76
CA ASP A 58 18.12 -8.68 -11.24
C ASP A 58 17.48 -7.30 -11.00
N VAL A 59 18.19 -6.37 -10.39
CA VAL A 59 17.69 -5.02 -10.11
C VAL A 59 18.16 -4.09 -11.23
N ARG A 60 17.22 -3.69 -12.08
CA ARG A 60 17.50 -2.78 -13.20
C ARG A 60 17.85 -1.36 -12.74
N ARG A 61 17.11 -0.84 -11.76
CA ARG A 61 17.28 0.52 -11.23
C ARG A 61 16.65 0.61 -9.85
N VAL A 62 17.25 1.40 -8.97
CA VAL A 62 16.64 1.85 -7.72
C VAL A 62 16.65 3.36 -7.67
N ALA A 63 15.53 3.95 -7.27
CA ALA A 63 15.39 5.38 -7.07
C ALA A 63 14.91 5.65 -5.64
N ASP A 64 15.58 6.58 -4.96
CA ASP A 64 15.07 7.14 -3.71
C ASP A 64 14.03 8.22 -4.04
N LEU A 65 12.80 8.00 -3.57
CA LEU A 65 11.66 8.87 -3.84
C LEU A 65 11.40 9.86 -2.70
N SER A 66 12.16 9.80 -1.60
CA SER A 66 11.88 10.55 -0.37
C SER A 66 11.92 12.07 -0.56
N ALA A 67 12.82 12.55 -1.43
CA ALA A 67 12.97 13.97 -1.74
C ALA A 67 12.21 14.41 -3.02
N GLN A 68 11.42 13.52 -3.62
CA GLN A 68 10.76 13.79 -4.90
C GLN A 68 9.29 14.15 -4.70
N PRO A 69 8.73 15.05 -5.53
CA PRO A 69 7.30 15.28 -5.54
C PRO A 69 6.59 14.03 -6.08
N THR A 70 5.84 13.31 -5.23
CA THR A 70 5.22 12.03 -5.61
C THR A 70 3.69 12.04 -5.51
N VAL A 71 3.07 11.14 -6.27
CA VAL A 71 1.70 10.68 -6.05
C VAL A 71 1.79 9.33 -5.35
N VAL A 72 1.26 9.26 -4.13
CA VAL A 72 1.14 8.03 -3.35
C VAL A 72 -0.33 7.65 -3.29
N ARG A 73 -0.65 6.42 -3.66
CA ARG A 73 -2.01 5.87 -3.58
C ARG A 73 -2.00 4.45 -3.07
N GLU A 74 -3.05 4.10 -2.36
CA GLU A 74 -3.32 2.76 -1.87
C GLU A 74 -4.81 2.44 -2.05
N LEU A 75 -5.10 1.17 -2.29
CA LEU A 75 -6.45 0.59 -2.30
C LEU A 75 -6.62 -0.29 -1.05
N ALA A 76 -7.79 -0.21 -0.42
CA ALA A 76 -8.15 -1.13 0.66
C ALA A 76 -9.59 -1.62 0.53
N LEU A 77 -9.79 -2.87 0.93
CA LEU A 77 -11.09 -3.48 1.16
C LEU A 77 -11.29 -3.66 2.66
N ILE A 78 -12.43 -3.18 3.17
CA ILE A 78 -12.77 -3.21 4.60
C ILE A 78 -14.14 -3.87 4.74
N LYS A 79 -14.18 -5.06 5.35
CA LYS A 79 -15.43 -5.73 5.72
C LYS A 79 -15.78 -5.36 7.15
N VAL A 80 -16.97 -4.83 7.36
CA VAL A 80 -17.43 -4.32 8.66
C VAL A 80 -18.81 -4.88 8.99
N ASP A 81 -19.02 -5.19 10.26
CA ASP A 81 -20.32 -5.53 10.81
C ASP A 81 -21.29 -4.35 10.77
N VAL A 82 -22.57 -4.66 10.52
CA VAL A 82 -23.65 -3.68 10.59
C VAL A 82 -24.89 -4.27 11.25
N THR A 83 -25.59 -3.43 11.99
CA THR A 83 -26.95 -3.66 12.48
C THR A 83 -27.90 -2.67 11.79
N PRO A 84 -29.23 -2.84 11.89
CA PRO A 84 -30.17 -1.85 11.35
C PRO A 84 -29.89 -0.42 11.84
N GLY A 85 -29.40 -0.26 13.08
CA GLY A 85 -29.05 1.05 13.65
C GLY A 85 -27.72 1.62 13.17
N THR A 86 -26.69 0.79 12.96
CA THR A 86 -25.34 1.29 12.56
C THR A 86 -25.14 1.36 11.05
N ARG A 87 -25.99 0.67 10.28
CA ARG A 87 -25.85 0.59 8.81
C ARG A 87 -25.80 1.96 8.14
N GLN A 88 -26.69 2.87 8.51
CA GLN A 88 -26.74 4.22 7.91
C GLN A 88 -25.48 5.02 8.23
N GLU A 89 -24.93 4.87 9.43
CA GLU A 89 -23.71 5.54 9.83
C GLU A 89 -22.49 5.02 9.04
N VAL A 90 -22.38 3.71 8.84
CA VAL A 90 -21.31 3.12 8.02
C VAL A 90 -21.42 3.58 6.56
N LEU A 91 -22.63 3.67 6.02
CA LEU A 91 -22.85 4.20 4.67
C LEU A 91 -22.49 5.70 4.56
N LEU A 92 -22.81 6.50 5.59
CA LEU A 92 -22.42 7.90 5.64
C LEU A 92 -20.89 8.05 5.71
N ALA A 93 -20.22 7.25 6.54
CA ALA A 93 -18.77 7.19 6.61
C ALA A 93 -18.15 6.87 5.24
N ALA A 94 -18.68 5.84 4.56
CA ALA A 94 -18.25 5.48 3.22
C ALA A 94 -18.39 6.67 2.26
N ARG A 95 -19.52 7.37 2.28
CA ARG A 95 -19.76 8.57 1.45
C ARG A 95 -18.76 9.69 1.73
N VAL A 96 -18.51 10.02 3.00
CA VAL A 96 -17.57 11.09 3.41
C VAL A 96 -16.15 10.77 2.94
N PHE A 97 -15.72 9.52 3.10
CA PHE A 97 -14.41 9.06 2.64
C PHE A 97 -14.37 8.75 1.14
N ARG A 98 -15.45 8.97 0.39
CA ARG A 98 -15.57 8.60 -1.03
C ARG A 98 -15.17 7.13 -1.27
N ALA A 99 -15.53 6.26 -0.32
CA ALA A 99 -15.43 4.82 -0.44
C ALA A 99 -16.67 4.28 -1.15
N ARG A 100 -16.53 3.14 -1.82
CA ARG A 100 -17.60 2.46 -2.56
C ARG A 100 -18.03 1.23 -1.77
N VAL A 101 -19.34 1.01 -1.63
CA VAL A 101 -19.85 -0.28 -1.13
C VAL A 101 -19.75 -1.28 -2.29
N VAL A 102 -18.93 -2.30 -2.14
CA VAL A 102 -18.71 -3.33 -3.18
C VAL A 102 -19.45 -4.63 -2.90
N ASP A 103 -19.90 -4.83 -1.65
CA ASP A 103 -20.75 -5.94 -1.26
C ASP A 103 -21.62 -5.53 -0.06
N MET A 104 -22.85 -6.05 -0.02
CA MET A 104 -23.87 -5.73 0.97
C MET A 104 -24.61 -6.99 1.39
N GLY A 105 -24.29 -7.52 2.57
CA GLY A 105 -25.04 -8.57 3.24
C GLY A 105 -26.02 -8.00 4.27
N GLU A 106 -26.78 -8.87 4.93
CA GLU A 106 -27.72 -8.46 6.01
C GLU A 106 -27.00 -7.90 7.24
N ARG A 107 -25.87 -8.52 7.60
CA ARG A 107 -25.10 -8.21 8.82
C ARG A 107 -23.74 -7.58 8.54
N THR A 108 -23.36 -7.44 7.27
CA THR A 108 -22.02 -6.95 6.89
C THR A 108 -22.08 -6.04 5.68
N LEU A 109 -21.16 -5.08 5.61
CA LEU A 109 -20.84 -4.33 4.40
C LEU A 109 -19.36 -4.51 4.06
N THR A 110 -19.05 -4.58 2.77
CA THR A 110 -17.66 -4.50 2.30
C THR A 110 -17.47 -3.17 1.57
N LEU A 111 -16.53 -2.37 2.05
CA LEU A 111 -16.19 -1.06 1.52
C LEU A 111 -14.85 -1.12 0.79
N GLU A 112 -14.79 -0.54 -0.39
CA GLU A 112 -13.57 -0.26 -1.13
C GLU A 112 -13.21 1.21 -0.99
N VAL A 113 -11.99 1.51 -0.56
CA VAL A 113 -11.47 2.89 -0.48
C VAL A 113 -10.15 3.01 -1.22
N SER A 114 -10.00 4.11 -1.95
CA SER A 114 -8.72 4.50 -2.55
C SER A 114 -8.30 5.88 -2.05
N GLY A 115 -7.01 6.06 -1.81
CA GLY A 115 -6.53 7.23 -1.07
C GLY A 115 -5.02 7.27 -0.90
N ARG A 116 -4.53 8.30 -0.22
CA ARG A 116 -3.24 8.17 0.45
C ARG A 116 -3.40 7.25 1.67
N PRO A 117 -2.33 6.60 2.17
CA PRO A 117 -2.41 5.69 3.32
C PRO A 117 -3.12 6.31 4.53
N GLU A 118 -2.93 7.61 4.80
CA GLU A 118 -3.54 8.29 5.95
C GLU A 118 -5.07 8.37 5.83
N LYS A 119 -5.60 8.49 4.61
CA LYS A 119 -7.04 8.46 4.36
C LYS A 119 -7.62 7.07 4.64
N VAL A 120 -6.91 6.02 4.23
CA VAL A 120 -7.31 4.62 4.47
C VAL A 120 -7.29 4.34 5.98
N ASP A 121 -6.24 4.78 6.67
CA ASP A 121 -6.11 4.64 8.13
C ASP A 121 -7.24 5.36 8.87
N ALA A 122 -7.57 6.58 8.45
CA ALA A 122 -8.65 7.35 9.07
C ALA A 122 -10.02 6.67 8.91
N LEU A 123 -10.34 6.14 7.71
CA LEU A 123 -11.57 5.37 7.51
C LEU A 123 -11.57 4.10 8.37
N TYR A 124 -10.46 3.36 8.39
CA TYR A 124 -10.33 2.15 9.19
C TYR A 124 -10.56 2.42 10.69
N ARG A 125 -9.94 3.47 11.24
CA ARG A 125 -10.12 3.88 12.65
C ARG A 125 -11.57 4.23 12.95
N LEU A 126 -12.23 4.94 12.05
CA LEU A 126 -13.65 5.27 12.19
C LEU A 126 -14.52 4.00 12.16
N LEU A 127 -14.24 3.06 11.26
CA LEU A 127 -15.02 1.83 11.13
C LEU A 127 -14.76 0.81 12.25
N ARG A 128 -13.59 0.86 12.90
CA ARG A 128 -13.22 -0.06 13.98
C ARG A 128 -14.27 -0.15 15.08
N ARG A 129 -14.91 0.97 15.43
CA ARG A 129 -15.98 1.04 16.45
C ARG A 129 -17.25 0.25 16.08
N HIS A 130 -17.44 -0.07 14.80
CA HIS A 130 -18.59 -0.82 14.30
C HIS A 130 -18.31 -2.32 14.15
N GLY A 131 -17.07 -2.78 14.42
CA GLY A 131 -16.66 -4.17 14.26
C GLY A 131 -16.11 -4.47 12.86
N VAL A 132 -14.87 -4.05 12.59
CA VAL A 132 -14.18 -4.46 11.35
C VAL A 132 -13.82 -5.94 11.44
N ARG A 133 -14.36 -6.74 10.53
CA ARG A 133 -14.08 -8.18 10.43
C ARG A 133 -12.81 -8.49 9.67
N GLU A 134 -12.57 -7.74 8.60
CA GLU A 134 -11.48 -8.03 7.67
C GLU A 134 -10.99 -6.73 7.02
N LEU A 135 -9.67 -6.64 6.82
CA LEU A 135 -9.00 -5.55 6.12
C LEU A 135 -7.94 -6.15 5.20
N VAL A 136 -8.01 -5.81 3.93
CA VAL A 136 -6.95 -6.09 2.95
C VAL A 136 -6.52 -4.78 2.32
N ARG A 137 -5.21 -4.62 2.17
CA ARG A 137 -4.54 -3.41 1.70
C ARG A 137 -3.58 -3.74 0.59
N SER A 138 -3.51 -2.90 -0.43
CA SER A 138 -2.51 -3.04 -1.49
C SER A 138 -1.11 -2.62 -1.05
N GLY A 139 -1.01 -1.84 0.03
CA GLY A 139 0.16 -1.01 0.31
C GLY A 139 0.28 0.15 -0.70
N PRO A 140 1.26 1.05 -0.50
CA PRO A 140 1.42 2.23 -1.33
C PRO A 140 1.98 1.89 -2.71
N LEU A 141 1.32 2.42 -3.72
CA LEU A 141 1.81 2.58 -5.07
C LEU A 141 2.26 4.02 -5.24
N VAL A 142 3.47 4.20 -5.77
CA VAL A 142 4.10 5.52 -5.88
C VAL A 142 4.55 5.79 -7.31
N LEU A 143 4.28 7.00 -7.79
CA LEU A 143 4.88 7.55 -9.00
C LEU A 143 5.38 8.97 -8.73
N VAL A 144 6.47 9.35 -9.40
CA VAL A 144 6.97 10.73 -9.39
C VAL A 144 6.01 11.61 -10.20
N ARG A 145 5.84 12.86 -9.77
CA ARG A 145 4.99 13.83 -10.45
C ARG A 145 5.73 14.43 -11.66
N GLY A 146 4.94 14.82 -12.66
CA GLY A 146 5.46 15.47 -13.86
C GLY A 146 5.96 14.46 -14.90
N PRO A 147 6.75 14.90 -15.89
CA PRO A 147 7.14 14.08 -17.04
C PRO A 147 8.20 13.01 -16.71
N GLN A 148 8.72 12.99 -15.48
CA GLN A 148 9.79 12.09 -15.08
C GLN A 148 9.26 10.69 -14.76
N SER A 149 9.80 9.67 -15.43
CA SER A 149 9.55 8.26 -15.12
C SER A 149 10.65 7.69 -14.23
N THR A 150 10.25 6.84 -13.29
CA THR A 150 11.15 6.19 -12.33
C THR A 150 11.59 4.80 -12.76
#